data_AF-A0A973CE26-F1
#
_entry.id   AF-A0A973CE26-F1
#
_cell.length_a   1.000
_cell.length_b   1.000
_cell.length_c   1.000
_cell.angle_alpha   90.00
_cell.angle_beta   90.00
_cell.angle_gamma   90.00
#
_symmetry.space_group_name_H-M   'P 1'
#
loop_
_entity.id
_entity.type
_entity.pdbx_description
1 polymer ?
#
loop_
_entity_poly.entity_id
_entity_poly.type
_entity_poly.pdbx_seq_one_letter_code
_entity_poly.pdbx_strand_id
1 'polypeptide(L)'
;MSVIKSQKGVFTIEFALGSILLFLSIFTVFELCRFIFIINLTESSLRESARDSRVYEGKRNNINYQTRFEQMFSQKGQIWHSIVDHKRYTLSINYYRDYRALVNNNGVSDCQDCPLAEYSLTYLYIPMLRLPGISERAIQRSILMVQEHQGWTENGQ
;
A
#
# COMPACT_ATOMS: atom_id res chain seq x y z
N MET A 1 -57.24 30.57 -26.24
CA MET A 1 -56.25 29.73 -26.93
C MET A 1 -54.90 29.95 -26.26
N SER A 2 -54.54 29.09 -25.29
CA SER A 2 -53.32 29.25 -24.48
C SER A 2 -52.12 28.71 -25.27
N VAL A 3 -51.19 29.59 -25.62
CA VAL A 3 -49.96 29.23 -26.33
C VAL A 3 -49.00 28.57 -25.34
N ILE A 4 -48.80 27.26 -25.47
CA ILE A 4 -47.80 26.52 -24.71
C ILE A 4 -46.42 27.01 -25.16
N LYS A 5 -45.78 27.86 -24.35
CA LYS A 5 -44.38 28.28 -24.56
C LYS A 5 -43.48 27.05 -24.40
N SER A 6 -42.92 26.56 -25.49
CA SER A 6 -41.96 25.46 -25.49
C SER A 6 -40.61 25.93 -24.94
N GLN A 7 -40.27 25.52 -23.72
CA GLN A 7 -38.99 25.75 -23.04
C GLN A 7 -37.91 24.83 -23.63
N LYS A 8 -37.43 25.13 -24.85
CA LYS A 8 -36.45 24.27 -25.56
C LYS A 8 -35.03 24.26 -24.95
N GLY A 9 -34.73 25.13 -23.98
CA GLY A 9 -33.39 25.24 -23.38
C GLY A 9 -33.22 24.55 -22.02
N VAL A 10 -34.31 24.33 -21.27
CA VAL A 10 -34.24 23.75 -19.91
C VAL A 10 -33.69 22.33 -19.94
N PHE A 11 -34.12 21.53 -20.91
CA PHE A 11 -33.66 20.16 -21.08
C PHE A 11 -32.14 20.07 -21.36
N THR A 12 -31.59 20.97 -22.18
CA THR A 12 -30.15 21.01 -22.46
C THR A 12 -29.34 21.37 -21.23
N ILE A 13 -29.83 22.30 -20.39
CA ILE A 13 -29.17 22.69 -19.15
C ILE A 13 -29.16 21.52 -18.16
N GLU A 14 -30.30 20.87 -17.96
CA GLU A 14 -30.43 19.70 -17.08
C GLU A 14 -29.52 18.55 -17.53
N PHE A 15 -29.49 18.27 -18.83
CA PHE A 15 -28.60 17.26 -19.41
C PHE A 15 -27.12 17.60 -19.21
N ALA A 16 -26.72 18.86 -19.39
CA ALA A 16 -25.34 19.29 -19.19
C ALA A 16 -24.92 19.15 -17.72
N LEU A 17 -25.78 19.57 -16.78
CA LEU A 17 -25.53 19.48 -15.35
C LEU A 17 -25.47 18.02 -14.87
N GLY A 18 -26.40 17.18 -15.35
CA GLY A 18 -26.40 15.74 -15.09
C GLY A 18 -25.16 15.05 -15.64
N SER A 19 -24.73 15.40 -16.85
CA SER A 19 -23.51 14.86 -17.47
C SER A 19 -22.26 15.21 -16.68
N ILE A 20 -22.13 16.45 -16.19
CA ILE A 20 -21.00 16.86 -15.33
C ILE A 20 -20.96 16.03 -14.04
N LEU A 21 -22.09 15.86 -13.37
CA LEU A 21 -22.18 15.04 -12.16
C LEU A 21 -21.82 13.57 -12.43
N LEU A 22 -22.25 13.04 -13.57
CA LEU A 22 -21.91 11.69 -14.00
C LEU A 22 -20.40 11.53 -14.23
N PHE A 23 -19.75 12.47 -14.91
CA PHE A 23 -18.30 12.45 -15.09
C PHE A 23 -17.56 12.50 -13.76
N LEU A 24 -17.95 13.39 -12.85
CA LEU A 24 -17.36 13.47 -11.51
C LEU A 24 -17.54 12.16 -10.72
N SER A 25 -18.69 11.51 -10.87
CA SER A 25 -18.97 10.21 -10.24
C SER A 25 -18.05 9.13 -10.80
N ILE A 26 -17.85 9.08 -12.11
CA ILE A 26 -16.92 8.12 -12.76
C ILE A 26 -15.49 8.34 -12.26
N PHE A 27 -15.02 9.58 -12.21
CA PHE A 27 -13.70 9.90 -11.67
C PHE A 27 -13.56 9.48 -10.20
N THR A 28 -14.61 9.67 -9.40
CA THR A 28 -14.63 9.25 -7.99
C THR A 28 -14.53 7.73 -7.86
N VAL A 29 -15.32 6.98 -8.63
CA VAL A 29 -15.27 5.52 -8.65
C VAL A 29 -13.90 5.03 -9.12
N PHE A 30 -13.33 5.66 -10.15
CA PHE A 30 -11.99 5.35 -10.63
C PHE A 30 -10.93 5.56 -9.54
N GLU A 31 -10.99 6.69 -8.82
CA GLU A 31 -10.04 6.99 -7.73
C GLU A 31 -10.15 5.98 -6.59
N LEU A 32 -11.38 5.55 -6.26
CA LEU A 32 -11.63 4.50 -5.25
C LEU A 32 -11.06 3.14 -5.70
N CYS A 33 -11.28 2.75 -6.95
CA CYS A 33 -10.70 1.52 -7.51
C CYS A 33 -9.17 1.55 -7.45
N ARG A 34 -8.55 2.68 -7.82
CA ARG A 34 -7.10 2.88 -7.73
C ARG A 34 -6.60 2.77 -6.29
N PHE A 35 -7.31 3.39 -5.34
CA PHE A 35 -6.96 3.35 -3.91
C PHE A 35 -7.00 1.92 -3.36
N ILE A 36 -8.09 1.19 -3.62
CA ILE A 36 -8.26 -0.21 -3.19
C ILE A 36 -7.18 -1.09 -3.83
N PHE A 37 -6.88 -0.88 -5.11
CA PHE A 37 -5.83 -1.62 -5.81
C PHE A 37 -4.46 -1.44 -5.13
N ILE A 38 -4.08 -0.20 -4.81
CA ILE A 38 -2.81 0.10 -4.13
C ILE A 38 -2.74 -0.58 -2.75
N ILE A 39 -3.84 -0.58 -1.98
CA ILE A 39 -3.88 -1.28 -0.69
C ILE A 39 -3.63 -2.77 -0.86
N ASN A 40 -4.36 -3.42 -1.77
CA ASN A 40 -4.21 -4.86 -2.01
C ASN A 40 -2.80 -5.22 -2.48
N LEU A 41 -2.23 -4.38 -3.34
CA LEU A 41 -0.84 -4.52 -3.80
C LEU A 41 0.17 -4.37 -2.66
N THR A 42 -0.06 -3.40 -1.76
CA THR A 42 0.77 -3.17 -0.56
C THR A 42 0.70 -4.38 0.38
N GLU A 43 -0.49 -4.91 0.64
CA GLU A 43 -0.67 -6.08 1.51
C GLU A 43 -0.09 -7.36 0.91
N SER A 44 -0.31 -7.59 -0.39
CA SER A 44 0.26 -8.75 -1.08
C SER A 44 1.78 -8.70 -1.10
N SER A 45 2.36 -7.53 -1.38
CA SER A 45 3.82 -7.38 -1.42
C SER A 45 4.45 -7.52 -0.03
N LEU A 46 3.81 -6.99 1.02
CA LEU A 46 4.23 -7.18 2.41
C LEU A 46 4.22 -8.67 2.81
N ARG A 47 3.14 -9.39 2.52
CA ARG A 47 3.01 -10.83 2.84
C ARG A 47 4.06 -11.68 2.13
N GLU A 48 4.24 -11.43 0.83
CA GLU A 48 5.21 -12.18 0.03
C GLU A 48 6.63 -11.93 0.52
N SER A 49 6.97 -10.69 0.82
CA SER A 49 8.30 -10.34 1.29
C SER A 49 8.60 -10.86 2.68
N ALA A 50 7.61 -10.86 3.57
CA ALA A 50 7.76 -11.40 4.91
C ALA A 50 7.78 -12.95 4.90
N ARG A 51 7.18 -13.59 3.90
CA ARG A 51 7.37 -15.02 3.63
C ARG A 51 8.79 -15.31 3.12
N ASP A 52 9.28 -14.51 2.19
CA ASP A 52 10.61 -14.69 1.62
C ASP A 52 11.72 -14.39 2.63
N SER A 53 11.54 -13.41 3.53
CA SER A 53 12.52 -13.15 4.61
C SER A 53 12.73 -14.40 5.48
N ARG A 54 11.66 -15.12 5.84
CA ARG A 54 11.77 -16.40 6.58
C ARG A 54 12.62 -17.46 5.85
N VAL A 55 12.61 -17.48 4.52
CA VAL A 55 13.31 -18.48 3.70
C VAL A 55 14.78 -18.09 3.45
N TYR A 56 15.09 -16.79 3.38
CA TYR A 56 16.41 -16.28 3.00
C TYR A 56 17.28 -15.74 4.17
N GLU A 57 16.80 -15.80 5.41
CA GLU A 57 17.52 -15.46 6.65
C GLU A 57 18.85 -16.24 6.88
N GLY A 58 19.18 -17.23 6.05
CA GLY A 58 20.51 -17.87 6.03
C GLY A 58 21.64 -16.95 5.52
N LYS A 59 21.34 -15.79 4.92
CA LYS A 59 22.32 -14.77 4.57
C LYS A 59 21.75 -13.40 4.94
N ARG A 60 22.33 -12.79 5.97
CA ARG A 60 22.04 -11.47 6.59
C ARG A 60 22.18 -10.29 5.62
N ASN A 61 21.56 -10.40 4.47
CA ASN A 61 21.54 -9.37 3.49
C ASN A 61 20.18 -8.68 3.63
N ASN A 62 20.20 -7.54 4.31
CA ASN A 62 19.32 -6.38 4.08
C ASN A 62 19.27 -5.93 2.59
N ILE A 63 19.75 -6.76 1.68
CA ILE A 63 19.82 -6.55 0.27
C ILE A 63 18.48 -6.97 -0.29
N ASN A 64 17.71 -5.92 -0.58
CA ASN A 64 16.87 -5.82 -1.75
C ASN A 64 15.39 -6.22 -1.61
N TYR A 65 14.74 -5.86 -0.51
CA TYR A 65 13.28 -5.63 -0.60
C TYR A 65 12.98 -4.62 -1.71
N GLN A 66 13.72 -3.50 -1.71
CA GLN A 66 13.64 -2.47 -2.75
C GLN A 66 13.87 -3.06 -4.15
N THR A 67 14.93 -3.85 -4.36
CA THR A 67 15.21 -4.39 -5.70
C THR A 67 14.33 -5.57 -6.09
N ARG A 68 13.80 -6.36 -5.14
CA ARG A 68 12.77 -7.38 -5.43
C ARG A 68 11.45 -6.73 -5.79
N PHE A 69 11.07 -5.70 -5.04
CA PHE A 69 9.92 -4.85 -5.35
C PHE A 69 10.12 -4.20 -6.73
N GLU A 70 11.24 -3.52 -6.97
CA GLU A 70 11.60 -2.98 -8.29
C GLU A 70 11.61 -4.06 -9.37
N GLN A 71 12.08 -5.29 -9.12
CA GLN A 71 12.00 -6.40 -10.08
C GLN A 71 10.55 -6.79 -10.41
N MET A 72 9.65 -6.81 -9.42
CA MET A 72 8.22 -7.06 -9.63
C MET A 72 7.57 -5.96 -10.48
N PHE A 73 7.99 -4.69 -10.33
CA PHE A 73 7.50 -3.56 -11.13
C PHE A 73 8.30 -3.31 -12.43
N SER A 74 9.49 -3.89 -12.57
CA SER A 74 10.40 -3.76 -13.72
C SER A 74 10.10 -4.79 -14.83
N GLN A 75 9.14 -5.70 -14.65
CA GLN A 75 8.66 -6.51 -15.78
C GLN A 75 7.95 -5.60 -16.78
N LYS A 76 8.68 -5.26 -17.85
CA LYS A 76 8.28 -4.32 -18.90
C LYS A 76 6.96 -4.76 -19.53
N GLY A 77 5.95 -3.88 -19.51
CA GLY A 77 4.72 -4.02 -20.29
C GLY A 77 3.40 -3.89 -19.55
N GLN A 78 3.39 -3.80 -18.21
CA GLN A 78 2.14 -3.82 -17.45
C GLN A 78 1.69 -2.42 -17.02
N ILE A 79 0.46 -2.00 -17.35
CA ILE A 79 -0.18 -0.70 -17.03
C ILE A 79 0.07 -0.09 -15.63
N TRP A 80 0.49 -0.90 -14.65
CA TRP A 80 0.73 -0.53 -13.26
C TRP A 80 1.85 0.50 -13.04
N HIS A 81 2.87 0.57 -13.91
CA HIS A 81 3.97 1.54 -13.77
C HIS A 81 3.51 3.00 -13.87
N SER A 82 2.38 3.26 -14.52
CA SER A 82 1.77 4.59 -14.63
C SER A 82 0.83 4.90 -13.47
N ILE A 83 0.28 3.87 -12.82
CA ILE A 83 -0.74 3.99 -11.76
C ILE A 83 -0.09 4.06 -10.37
N VAL A 84 1.03 3.37 -10.20
CA VAL A 84 1.73 3.19 -8.92
C VAL A 84 3.21 3.56 -9.07
N ASP A 85 3.62 4.56 -8.32
CA ASP A 85 5.03 4.94 -8.21
C ASP A 85 5.72 4.11 -7.13
N HIS A 86 6.65 3.24 -7.54
CA HIS A 86 7.40 2.35 -6.65
C HIS A 86 8.30 3.11 -5.67
N LYS A 87 8.71 4.35 -5.98
CA LYS A 87 9.59 5.15 -5.12
C LYS A 87 8.90 5.67 -3.85
N ARG A 88 7.58 5.51 -3.77
CA ARG A 88 6.76 5.99 -2.65
C ARG A 88 6.50 4.92 -1.59
N TYR A 89 7.06 3.73 -1.78
CA TYR A 89 7.06 2.69 -0.77
C TYR A 89 8.26 2.87 0.16
N THR A 90 8.00 2.78 1.46
CA THR A 90 9.03 2.80 2.50
C THR A 90 8.81 1.60 3.40
N LEU A 91 9.81 0.73 3.49
CA LEU A 91 9.83 -0.39 4.42
C LEU A 91 10.56 0.02 5.69
N SER A 92 9.96 -0.27 6.84
CA SER A 92 10.56 -0.17 8.16
C SER A 92 10.43 -1.53 8.84
N ILE A 93 11.51 -1.98 9.48
CA ILE A 93 11.54 -3.26 10.20
C ILE A 93 11.93 -2.97 11.65
N ASN A 94 11.10 -3.42 12.58
CA ASN A 94 11.36 -3.33 14.02
C ASN A 94 11.51 -4.73 14.60
N TYR A 95 12.66 -5.02 15.19
CA TYR A 95 12.92 -6.28 15.86
C TYR A 95 12.69 -6.16 17.36
N TYR A 96 12.15 -7.20 17.97
CA TYR A 96 11.89 -7.26 19.41
C TYR A 96 12.56 -8.50 20.01
N ARG A 97 13.32 -8.28 21.09
CA ARG A 97 14.06 -9.34 21.79
C ARG A 97 13.15 -10.29 22.57
N ASP A 98 12.05 -9.76 23.09
CA ASP A 98 11.08 -10.53 23.88
C ASP A 98 9.68 -9.90 23.77
N TYR A 99 8.70 -10.62 24.30
CA TYR A 99 7.30 -10.17 24.31
C TYR A 99 7.10 -8.87 25.12
N ARG A 100 7.91 -8.62 26.17
CA ARG A 100 7.79 -7.38 26.95
C ARG A 100 8.30 -6.18 26.15
N ALA A 101 9.35 -6.34 25.38
CA ALA A 101 9.86 -5.33 24.46
C ALA A 101 8.82 -4.98 23.39
N LEU A 102 8.06 -5.98 22.90
CA LEU A 102 6.93 -5.75 22.00
C LEU A 102 5.82 -4.94 22.67
N VAL A 103 5.38 -5.34 23.87
CA VAL A 103 4.32 -4.63 24.62
C VAL A 103 4.73 -3.19 24.96
N ASN A 104 6.02 -2.97 25.27
CA ASN A 104 6.57 -1.65 25.56
C ASN A 104 6.96 -0.85 24.31
N ASN A 105 6.71 -1.40 23.11
CA ASN A 105 7.11 -0.84 21.82
C ASN A 105 8.60 -0.42 21.74
N ASN A 106 9.47 -1.18 22.40
CA ASN A 106 10.91 -0.96 22.42
C ASN A 106 11.59 -1.81 21.33
N GLY A 107 11.28 -1.48 20.07
CA GLY A 107 11.86 -2.14 18.91
C GLY A 107 13.24 -1.59 18.56
N VAL A 108 14.10 -2.45 18.01
CA VAL A 108 15.42 -2.07 17.45
C VAL A 108 15.45 -2.34 15.95
N SER A 109 16.14 -1.51 15.18
CA SER A 109 16.20 -1.64 13.71
C SER A 109 17.18 -2.71 13.22
N ASP A 110 18.11 -3.15 14.07
CA ASP A 110 19.05 -4.21 13.77
C ASP A 110 19.21 -5.10 15.00
N CYS A 111 18.92 -6.39 14.83
CA CYS A 111 19.02 -7.39 15.89
C CYS A 111 19.33 -8.74 15.29
N GLN A 112 20.37 -9.40 15.79
CA GLN A 112 20.82 -10.69 15.27
C GLN A 112 20.08 -11.91 15.83
N ASP A 113 19.42 -11.76 16.99
CA ASP A 113 18.82 -12.86 17.75
C ASP A 113 17.46 -12.45 18.33
N CYS A 114 16.67 -11.72 17.53
CA CYS A 114 15.34 -11.28 17.96
C CYS A 114 14.28 -12.27 17.48
N PRO A 115 13.55 -12.95 18.37
CA PRO A 115 12.54 -13.93 17.98
C PRO A 115 11.31 -13.29 17.33
N LEU A 116 11.15 -11.97 17.42
CA LEU A 116 10.00 -11.24 16.91
C LEU A 116 10.46 -10.11 15.98
N ALA A 117 9.79 -9.96 14.85
CA ALA A 117 10.01 -8.86 13.90
C ALA A 117 8.67 -8.31 13.40
N GLU A 118 8.51 -7.00 13.45
CA GLU A 118 7.41 -6.27 12.81
C GLU A 118 7.92 -5.65 11.51
N TYR A 119 7.34 -6.08 10.39
CA TYR A 119 7.57 -5.47 9.08
C TYR A 119 6.47 -4.46 8.81
N SER A 120 6.81 -3.19 8.65
CA SER A 120 5.90 -2.08 8.36
C SER A 120 6.18 -1.52 6.96
N LEU A 121 5.21 -1.63 6.06
CA LEU A 121 5.26 -1.04 4.73
C LEU A 121 4.34 0.17 4.66
N THR A 122 4.91 1.32 4.31
CA THR A 122 4.20 2.59 4.16
C THR A 122 4.21 3.02 2.70
N TYR A 123 3.04 3.32 2.15
CA TYR A 123 2.88 3.92 0.83
C TYR A 123 2.30 5.33 0.94
N LEU A 124 2.99 6.33 0.38
CA LEU A 124 2.46 7.69 0.29
C LEU A 124 1.49 7.83 -0.89
N TYR A 125 0.19 7.71 -0.60
CA TYR A 125 -0.87 7.86 -1.59
C TYR A 125 -1.15 9.33 -1.87
N ILE A 126 -1.03 9.71 -3.13
CA ILE A 126 -1.43 11.02 -3.64
C ILE A 126 -2.66 10.85 -4.53
N PRO A 127 -3.77 11.53 -4.23
CA PRO A 127 -4.98 11.48 -5.04
C PRO A 127 -4.73 12.15 -6.41
N MET A 128 -5.28 11.60 -7.48
CA MET A 128 -5.18 12.23 -8.81
C MET A 128 -6.02 13.52 -8.87
N LEU A 129 -7.20 13.49 -8.25
CA LEU A 129 -8.08 14.64 -8.12
C LEU A 129 -7.87 15.32 -6.77
N ARG A 130 -7.15 16.46 -6.76
CA ARG A 130 -6.95 17.27 -5.54
C ARG A 130 -8.20 18.10 -5.25
N LEU A 131 -9.20 17.47 -4.65
CA LEU A 131 -10.38 18.17 -4.12
C LEU A 131 -10.11 18.68 -2.70
N PRO A 132 -10.77 19.78 -2.27
CA PRO A 132 -10.73 20.21 -0.89
C PRO A 132 -11.21 19.09 0.05
N GLY A 133 -10.37 18.73 1.03
CA GLY A 133 -10.61 17.62 1.96
C GLY A 133 -10.01 16.27 1.56
N ILE A 134 -9.55 16.13 0.31
CA ILE A 134 -8.82 14.94 -0.16
C ILE A 134 -7.34 15.28 -0.28
N SER A 135 -6.59 14.99 0.78
CA SER A 135 -5.14 15.21 0.85
C SER A 135 -4.35 13.93 0.58
N GLU A 136 -3.04 14.09 0.51
CA GLU A 136 -2.11 12.97 0.59
C GLU A 136 -2.36 12.16 1.87
N ARG A 137 -2.26 10.84 1.78
CA ARG A 137 -2.43 9.93 2.92
C ARG A 137 -1.35 8.87 2.91
N ALA A 138 -0.73 8.64 4.06
CA ALA A 138 0.13 7.49 4.26
C ALA A 138 -0.73 6.24 4.49
N ILE A 139 -0.60 5.25 3.62
CA ILE A 139 -1.19 3.92 3.79
C ILE A 139 -0.12 3.06 4.45
N GLN A 140 -0.28 2.77 5.74
CA GLN A 140 0.62 1.89 6.48
C GLN A 140 -0.02 0.51 6.68
N ARG A 141 0.78 -0.53 6.47
CA ARG A 141 0.45 -1.92 6.79
C ARG A 141 1.62 -2.54 7.52
N SER A 142 1.34 -3.17 8.66
CA SER A 142 2.35 -3.91 9.41
C SER A 142 1.96 -5.37 9.58
N ILE A 143 2.96 -6.24 9.68
CA ILE A 143 2.81 -7.64 10.02
C ILE A 143 3.86 -8.02 11.05
N LEU A 144 3.40 -8.62 12.14
CA LEU A 144 4.27 -9.18 13.18
C LEU A 144 4.54 -10.65 12.87
N MET A 145 5.81 -11.05 12.92
CA MET A 145 6.25 -12.41 12.66
C MET A 145 7.17 -12.93 13.74
N VAL A 146 7.13 -14.25 13.95
CA VAL A 146 8.09 -14.98 14.77
C VAL A 146 9.22 -15.48 13.85
N GLN A 147 10.47 -15.20 14.21
CA GLN A 147 11.65 -15.60 13.45
C GLN A 147 12.09 -17.01 13.86
N GLU A 148 11.69 -18.01 13.07
CA GLU A 148 11.92 -19.43 13.42
C GLU A 148 13.39 -19.86 13.30
N HIS A 149 14.22 -19.15 12.53
CA HIS A 149 15.63 -19.53 12.31
C HIS A 149 16.62 -19.01 13.36
N GLN A 150 16.21 -18.05 14.21
CA GLN A 150 17.11 -17.42 15.20
C GLN A 150 16.83 -17.84 16.65
N GLY A 151 15.83 -18.70 16.89
CA GLY A 151 15.39 -19.10 18.22
C GLY A 151 15.87 -20.47 18.71
N TRP A 152 16.54 -21.26 17.87
CA TRP A 152 17.06 -22.57 18.25
C TRP A 152 18.57 -22.47 18.42
N THR A 153 19.03 -22.34 19.67
CA THR A 153 20.36 -22.84 20.00
C THR A 153 20.38 -24.33 19.68
N GLU A 154 21.40 -24.81 18.97
CA GLU A 154 21.68 -26.23 18.73
C GLU A 154 22.04 -26.96 20.03
N ASN A 155 21.19 -26.89 21.05
CA ASN A 155 21.31 -27.67 22.27
C ASN A 155 20.26 -28.77 22.25
N GLY A 156 20.39 -29.64 21.26
CA GLY A 156 19.67 -30.90 21.11
C GLY A 156 20.64 -32.06 21.06
N GLN A 157 21.34 -32.28 22.19
CA GLN A 157 22.23 -33.41 22.51
C GLN A 157 23.59 -33.51 21.81
#